data_AF-A0A9E4CS31-F1
#
_entry.id   AF-A0A9E4CS31-F1
#
_cell.length_a   1.000
_cell.length_b   1.000
_cell.length_c   1.000
_cell.angle_alpha   90.00
_cell.angle_beta   90.00
_cell.angle_gamma   90.00
#
_symmetry.space_group_name_H-M   'P 1'
#
loop_
_entity.id
_entity.type
_entity.pdbx_description
1 polymer ?
#
loop_
_entity_poly.entity_id
_entity_poly.type
_entity_poly.pdbx_seq_one_letter_code
_entity_poly.pdbx_strand_id
1 'polypeptide(L)'
;MDTVLVGVLFVAMFTLWWVRKPDWSRHDSGRAPRLRTPIAPAAAPPAVDGLVLSGTFRPDIEGLRAVAVLLVLVYHAKFDLFSGGLIGVDVFFVLSGFLITSLLLREMASTGTVSLANFWARRARRLLPASGLVIVFTLLAGRVVLDGLTQADLGHDAIAACLFVANIRFWHVGTDYLAGGLPESGLLHFWSLAVEEQFYMIWPWLLLGMVKVARLKRWALGTVMALIA
;
A
#
# COMPACT_ATOMS: atom_id res chain seq x y z
N MET A 1 3.08 29.21 -9.03
CA MET A 1 3.15 28.19 -7.97
C MET A 1 3.03 26.89 -8.70
N ASP A 2 4.18 26.34 -9.03
CA ASP A 2 4.31 25.49 -10.20
C ASP A 2 3.92 24.07 -9.77
N THR A 3 3.37 23.27 -10.68
CA THR A 3 2.87 21.90 -10.40
C THR A 3 3.86 21.03 -9.63
N VAL A 4 5.15 21.29 -9.80
CA VAL A 4 6.27 20.71 -9.04
C VAL A 4 6.16 20.95 -7.53
N LEU A 5 5.79 22.15 -7.09
CA LEU A 5 5.67 22.48 -5.66
C LEU A 5 4.50 21.71 -5.01
N VAL A 6 3.39 21.54 -5.74
CA VAL A 6 2.23 20.76 -5.30
C VAL A 6 2.59 19.27 -5.19
N GLY A 7 3.34 18.74 -6.17
CA GLY A 7 3.85 17.37 -6.13
C GLY A 7 4.85 17.13 -4.99
N VAL A 8 5.75 18.08 -4.72
CA VAL A 8 6.72 18.01 -3.62
C VAL A 8 6.02 18.09 -2.26
N LEU A 9 5.04 18.98 -2.10
CA LEU A 9 4.24 19.07 -0.87
C LEU A 9 3.39 17.82 -0.65
N PHE A 10 2.80 17.26 -1.71
CA PHE A 10 2.08 15.99 -1.66
C PHE A 10 2.97 14.89 -1.11
N VAL A 11 4.18 14.71 -1.63
CA VAL A 11 5.05 13.63 -1.15
C VAL A 11 5.64 13.93 0.21
N ALA A 12 5.99 15.17 0.53
CA ALA A 12 6.42 15.50 1.88
C ALA A 12 5.32 15.12 2.88
N MET A 13 4.07 15.48 2.62
CA MET A 13 2.93 15.11 3.46
C MET A 13 2.66 13.61 3.46
N PHE A 14 2.65 12.95 2.29
CA PHE A 14 2.40 11.52 2.16
C PHE A 14 3.50 10.71 2.85
N THR A 15 4.78 11.05 2.66
CA THR A 15 5.93 10.40 3.29
C THR A 15 5.98 10.65 4.79
N LEU A 16 5.74 11.88 5.26
CA LEU A 16 5.68 12.19 6.69
C LEU A 16 4.52 11.48 7.38
N TRP A 17 3.35 11.45 6.74
CA TRP A 17 2.17 10.75 7.23
C TRP A 17 2.34 9.22 7.17
N TRP A 18 3.05 8.71 6.17
CA TRP A 18 3.36 7.29 5.97
C TRP A 18 4.39 6.74 6.97
N VAL A 19 5.42 7.52 7.28
CA VAL A 19 6.47 7.22 8.26
C VAL A 19 5.92 7.34 9.69
N ARG A 20 5.06 8.32 9.95
CA ARG A 20 4.44 8.54 11.26
C ARG A 20 3.10 7.79 11.35
N LYS A 21 3.16 6.46 11.46
CA LYS A 21 1.94 5.70 11.77
C LYS A 21 1.38 6.17 13.12
N PRO A 22 0.08 6.48 13.25
CA PRO A 22 -0.51 6.60 14.57
C PRO A 22 -0.53 5.20 15.21
N ASP A 23 -0.11 5.11 16.46
CA ASP A 23 -0.05 3.87 17.24
C ASP A 23 -1.46 3.37 17.58
N TRP A 24 -2.16 2.77 16.61
CA TRP A 24 -3.49 2.18 16.82
C TRP A 24 -3.47 0.84 17.55
N SER A 25 -2.31 0.38 18.03
CA SER A 25 -2.19 -0.75 18.96
C SER A 25 -2.67 -0.41 20.37
N ARG A 26 -2.89 0.88 20.68
CA ARG A 26 -3.61 1.31 21.88
C ARG A 26 -5.12 1.40 21.60
N HIS A 27 -5.75 0.26 21.41
CA HIS A 27 -7.17 0.15 21.72
C HIS A 27 -7.27 -0.49 23.11
N ASP A 28 -7.90 0.23 24.03
CA ASP A 28 -8.10 -0.09 25.43
C ASP A 28 -8.45 -1.57 25.65
N SER A 29 -7.47 -2.37 26.07
CA SER A 29 -7.75 -3.58 26.80
C SER A 29 -8.27 -3.16 28.17
N GLY A 30 -9.59 -3.21 28.32
CA GLY A 30 -10.31 -2.87 29.54
C GLY A 30 -9.54 -3.38 30.77
N ARG A 31 -9.29 -2.46 31.70
CA ARG A 31 -8.57 -2.69 32.96
C ARG A 31 -9.27 -3.80 33.75
N ALA A 32 -8.82 -5.04 33.61
CA ALA A 32 -9.32 -6.15 34.41
C ALA A 32 -9.00 -5.92 35.89
N PRO A 33 -9.90 -6.28 36.83
CA PRO A 33 -9.66 -6.09 38.25
C PRO A 33 -8.47 -6.93 38.71
N ARG A 34 -7.51 -6.30 39.41
CA ARG A 34 -6.37 -7.02 40.02
C ARG A 34 -6.88 -7.90 41.17
N LEU A 35 -7.09 -9.18 40.89
CA LEU A 35 -7.26 -10.19 41.94
C LEU A 35 -5.88 -10.49 42.56
N ARG A 36 -5.82 -10.39 43.89
CA ARG A 36 -4.63 -10.69 44.69
C ARG A 36 -4.28 -12.18 44.59
N THR A 37 -3.00 -12.47 44.43
CA THR A 37 -2.40 -13.80 44.41
C THR A 37 -2.46 -14.49 45.78
N PRO A 38 -2.83 -15.77 45.85
CA PRO A 38 -2.29 -16.69 46.84
C PRO A 38 -1.25 -17.64 46.22
N ILE A 39 -0.32 -18.04 47.07
CA ILE A 39 0.95 -18.74 46.85
C ILE A 39 0.80 -20.08 46.09
N ALA A 40 1.81 -20.40 45.29
CA ALA A 40 1.90 -21.53 44.35
C ALA A 40 2.05 -22.92 44.98
N PRO A 41 1.76 -23.98 44.18
CA PRO A 41 2.62 -25.16 44.16
C PRO A 41 3.16 -25.50 42.75
N ALA A 42 4.44 -25.88 42.76
CA ALA A 42 5.31 -26.57 41.79
C ALA A 42 4.87 -26.81 40.31
N ALA A 43 5.71 -26.26 39.43
CA ALA A 43 6.21 -26.77 38.14
C ALA A 43 5.22 -27.25 37.06
N ALA A 44 4.87 -26.33 36.16
CA ALA A 44 4.59 -26.61 34.75
C ALA A 44 5.80 -26.15 33.91
N PRO A 45 6.12 -26.79 32.76
CA PRO A 45 7.14 -26.27 31.84
C PRO A 45 6.79 -24.82 31.50
N PRO A 46 7.78 -23.93 31.29
CA PRO A 46 7.48 -22.55 30.96
C PRO A 46 6.56 -22.58 29.74
N ALA A 47 5.32 -22.12 29.94
CA ALA A 47 4.48 -21.76 28.83
C ALA A 47 5.33 -20.80 28.02
N VAL A 48 5.73 -21.22 26.82
CA VAL A 48 6.28 -20.30 25.83
C VAL A 48 5.16 -19.32 25.59
N ASP A 49 5.20 -18.21 26.36
CA ASP A 49 4.31 -17.08 26.21
C ASP A 49 4.26 -16.82 24.72
N GLY A 50 3.07 -17.08 24.16
CA GLY A 50 2.84 -16.98 22.74
C GLY A 50 3.39 -15.63 22.32
N LEU A 51 4.45 -15.67 21.51
CA LEU A 51 4.99 -14.53 20.81
C LEU A 51 3.90 -14.04 19.85
N VAL A 52 2.89 -13.38 20.41
CA VAL A 52 2.04 -12.43 19.71
C VAL A 52 2.96 -11.25 19.42
N LEU A 53 3.88 -11.45 18.49
CA LEU A 53 4.58 -10.37 17.83
C LEU A 53 3.54 -9.73 16.91
N SER A 54 2.77 -8.82 17.51
CA SER A 54 2.10 -7.72 16.83
C SER A 54 2.97 -7.27 15.66
N GLY A 55 2.45 -7.38 14.43
CA GLY A 55 3.20 -7.25 13.19
C GLY A 55 4.26 -6.15 13.24
N THR A 56 5.52 -6.56 13.41
CA THR A 56 6.63 -5.66 13.64
C THR A 56 6.81 -4.74 12.44
N PHE A 57 6.71 -3.43 12.65
CA PHE A 57 7.05 -2.43 11.65
C PHE A 57 8.48 -2.69 11.16
N ARG A 58 8.65 -2.77 9.84
CA ARG A 58 9.94 -3.03 9.19
C ARG A 58 10.51 -1.72 8.62
N PRO A 59 11.26 -0.96 9.43
CA PRO A 59 11.73 0.37 9.05
C PRO A 59 12.69 0.33 7.86
N ASP A 60 13.38 -0.80 7.66
CA ASP A 60 14.27 -1.03 6.53
C ASP A 60 13.54 -1.07 5.18
N ILE A 61 12.44 -1.81 5.09
CA ILE A 61 11.62 -1.89 3.88
C ILE A 61 10.88 -0.57 3.63
N GLU A 62 10.29 0.00 4.67
CA GLU A 62 9.57 1.27 4.54
C GLU A 62 10.53 2.42 4.18
N GLY A 63 11.76 2.40 4.69
CA GLY A 63 12.83 3.33 4.32
C GLY A 63 13.24 3.19 2.86
N LEU A 64 13.43 1.96 2.37
CA LEU A 64 13.79 1.73 0.97
C LEU A 64 12.65 2.13 0.01
N ARG A 65 11.38 1.95 0.41
CA ARG A 65 10.23 2.49 -0.33
C ARG A 65 10.24 4.01 -0.39
N ALA A 66 10.56 4.68 0.72
CA ALA A 66 10.66 6.13 0.74
C ALA A 66 11.77 6.64 -0.19
N VAL A 67 12.93 5.98 -0.20
CA VAL A 67 14.02 6.28 -1.14
C VAL A 67 13.57 6.07 -2.60
N ALA A 68 12.88 4.96 -2.89
CA ALA A 68 12.37 4.67 -4.23
C ALA A 68 11.39 5.77 -4.71
N VAL A 69 10.44 6.18 -3.86
CA VAL A 69 9.52 7.29 -4.15
C VAL A 69 10.28 8.61 -4.36
N LEU A 70 11.29 8.89 -3.54
CA LEU A 70 12.11 10.09 -3.69
C LEU A 70 12.84 10.13 -5.04
N LEU A 71 13.39 9.01 -5.50
CA LEU A 71 14.02 8.90 -6.82
C LEU A 71 13.03 9.20 -7.96
N VAL A 72 11.79 8.69 -7.85
CA VAL A 72 10.72 8.97 -8.83
C VAL A 72 10.41 10.47 -8.88
N LEU A 73 10.42 11.15 -7.74
CA LEU A 73 10.11 12.58 -7.69
C LEU A 73 11.22 13.44 -8.21
N VAL A 74 12.47 13.15 -7.85
CA VAL A 74 13.62 13.89 -8.37
C VAL A 74 13.63 13.83 -9.90
N TYR A 75 13.28 12.67 -10.47
CA TYR A 75 13.10 12.50 -11.91
C TYR A 75 11.98 13.39 -12.47
N HIS A 76 10.78 13.38 -11.88
CA HIS A 76 9.64 14.19 -12.36
C HIS A 76 9.81 15.69 -12.09
N ALA A 77 10.59 16.08 -11.07
CA ALA A 77 10.91 17.46 -10.76
C ALA A 77 11.94 18.06 -11.74
N LYS A 78 12.41 17.28 -12.73
CA LYS A 78 13.39 17.69 -13.75
C LYS A 78 14.68 18.25 -13.16
N PHE A 79 15.12 17.74 -12.00
CA PHE A 79 16.49 17.98 -11.59
C PHE A 79 17.40 17.20 -12.54
N ASP A 80 18.25 17.90 -13.30
CA ASP A 80 19.20 17.36 -14.30
C ASP A 80 20.18 16.30 -13.77
N LEU A 81 20.09 15.94 -12.49
CA LEU A 81 21.01 15.02 -11.84
C LEU A 81 20.68 13.53 -12.04
N PHE A 82 19.48 13.12 -12.48
CA PHE A 82 19.14 11.69 -12.53
C PHE A 82 18.15 11.28 -13.64
N SER A 83 18.53 10.27 -14.43
CA SER A 83 17.66 9.50 -15.34
C SER A 83 16.95 8.32 -14.67
N GLY A 84 17.03 8.21 -13.33
CA GLY A 84 16.66 7.02 -12.55
C GLY A 84 15.19 6.85 -12.17
N GLY A 85 14.25 7.62 -12.74
CA GLY A 85 12.83 7.54 -12.39
C GLY A 85 12.23 6.14 -12.56
N LEU A 86 12.63 5.44 -13.63
CA LEU A 86 12.23 4.06 -13.94
C LEU A 86 12.64 3.08 -12.83
N ILE A 87 13.88 3.20 -12.33
CA ILE A 87 14.41 2.34 -11.26
C ILE A 87 13.61 2.55 -9.96
N GLY A 88 13.26 3.81 -9.65
CA GLY A 88 12.45 4.12 -8.48
C GLY A 88 11.08 3.45 -8.53
N VAL A 89 10.41 3.48 -9.69
CA VAL A 89 9.11 2.83 -9.89
C VAL A 89 9.23 1.30 -9.73
N ASP A 90 10.24 0.69 -10.36
CA ASP A 90 10.46 -0.76 -10.30
C ASP A 90 10.72 -1.25 -8.87
N VAL A 91 11.64 -0.59 -8.16
CA VAL A 91 11.97 -0.92 -6.77
C VAL A 91 10.74 -0.76 -5.88
N PHE A 92 9.96 0.31 -6.06
CA PHE A 92 8.74 0.53 -5.29
C PHE A 92 7.72 -0.61 -5.47
N PHE A 93 7.48 -1.05 -6.70
CA PHE A 93 6.55 -2.16 -6.98
C PHE A 93 7.07 -3.51 -6.45
N VAL A 94 8.35 -3.80 -6.62
CA VAL A 94 8.97 -5.03 -6.08
C VAL A 94 8.83 -5.10 -4.56
N LEU A 95 9.13 -4.02 -3.86
CA LEU A 95 8.99 -3.95 -2.40
C LEU A 95 7.54 -4.04 -1.95
N SER A 96 6.63 -3.42 -2.70
CA SER A 96 5.18 -3.53 -2.46
C SER A 96 4.70 -4.97 -2.59
N GLY A 97 5.11 -5.68 -3.64
CA GLY A 97 4.87 -7.11 -3.86
C GLY A 97 5.40 -7.99 -2.74
N PHE A 98 6.65 -7.77 -2.33
CA PHE A 98 7.27 -8.50 -1.22
C PHE A 98 6.51 -8.29 0.10
N LEU A 99 6.17 -7.04 0.44
CA LEU A 99 5.50 -6.69 1.68
C LEU A 99 4.11 -7.30 1.74
N ILE A 100 3.31 -7.14 0.67
CA ILE A 100 1.93 -7.66 0.68
C ILE A 100 1.92 -9.18 0.77
N THR A 101 2.77 -9.86 0.00
CA THR A 101 2.87 -11.32 0.01
C THR A 101 3.30 -11.82 1.39
N SER A 102 4.31 -11.18 1.99
CA SER A 102 4.77 -11.52 3.33
C SER A 102 3.68 -11.37 4.39
N LEU A 103 2.86 -10.32 4.31
CA LEU A 103 1.75 -10.10 5.24
C LEU A 103 0.67 -11.18 5.08
N LEU A 104 0.25 -11.44 3.84
CA LEU A 104 -0.78 -12.44 3.54
C LEU A 104 -0.35 -13.85 3.95
N LEU A 105 0.89 -14.23 3.66
CA LEU A 105 1.43 -15.54 4.04
C LEU A 105 1.53 -15.71 5.56
N ARG A 106 1.91 -14.65 6.29
CA ARG A 106 1.95 -14.69 7.77
C ARG A 106 0.56 -14.81 8.38
N GLU A 107 -0.41 -14.05 7.87
CA GLU A 107 -1.81 -14.14 8.31
C GLU A 107 -2.38 -15.54 8.03
N MET A 108 -2.11 -16.07 6.84
CA MET A 108 -2.47 -17.44 6.46
C MET A 108 -1.81 -18.49 7.35
N ALA A 109 -0.54 -18.34 7.67
CA ALA A 109 0.19 -19.29 8.53
C ALA A 109 -0.31 -19.28 9.98
N SER A 110 -0.74 -18.11 10.49
CA SER A 110 -1.20 -17.96 11.88
C SER A 110 -2.69 -18.25 12.07
N THR A 111 -3.54 -17.93 11.08
CA THR A 111 -5.01 -18.03 11.20
C THR A 111 -5.63 -19.09 10.28
N GLY A 112 -4.84 -19.68 9.37
CA GLY A 112 -5.31 -20.64 8.38
C GLY A 112 -6.09 -20.03 7.20
N THR A 113 -6.33 -18.72 7.22
CA THR A 113 -7.04 -17.95 6.18
C THR A 113 -6.50 -16.51 6.08
N VAL A 114 -7.09 -15.68 5.22
CA VAL A 114 -6.84 -14.23 5.18
C VAL A 114 -8.17 -13.50 5.29
N SER A 115 -8.25 -12.54 6.21
CA SER A 115 -9.37 -11.63 6.33
C SER A 115 -9.26 -10.48 5.32
N LEU A 116 -9.80 -10.67 4.12
CA LEU A 116 -9.74 -9.68 3.04
C LEU A 116 -10.39 -8.34 3.43
N ALA A 117 -11.52 -8.38 4.14
CA ALA A 117 -12.19 -7.17 4.63
C ALA A 117 -11.29 -6.36 5.56
N ASN A 118 -10.65 -7.01 6.54
CA ASN A 118 -9.71 -6.34 7.44
C ASN A 118 -8.47 -5.83 6.71
N PHE A 119 -7.98 -6.60 5.74
CA PHE A 119 -6.85 -6.22 4.90
C PHE A 119 -7.13 -4.91 4.14
N TRP A 120 -8.23 -4.84 3.38
CA TRP A 120 -8.60 -3.63 2.63
C TRP A 120 -9.02 -2.48 3.55
N ALA A 121 -9.70 -2.75 4.68
CA ALA A 121 -10.08 -1.70 5.63
C ALA A 121 -8.87 -1.00 6.27
N ARG A 122 -7.79 -1.75 6.59
CA ARG A 122 -6.53 -1.16 7.07
C ARG A 122 -5.89 -0.28 5.99
N ARG A 123 -5.93 -0.74 4.73
CA ARG A 123 -5.37 0.00 3.60
C ARG A 123 -6.18 1.26 3.28
N ALA A 124 -7.50 1.19 3.25
CA ALA A 124 -8.39 2.32 3.01
C ALA A 124 -8.24 3.41 4.07
N ARG A 125 -8.25 3.05 5.37
CA ARG A 125 -7.98 4.00 6.47
C ARG A 125 -6.62 4.66 6.38
N ARG A 126 -5.68 4.00 5.69
CA ARG A 126 -4.35 4.52 5.48
C ARG A 126 -4.31 5.46 4.27
N LEU A 127 -4.79 5.04 3.11
CA LEU A 127 -4.59 5.78 1.87
C LEU A 127 -5.58 6.92 1.67
N LEU A 128 -6.86 6.67 1.96
CA LEU A 128 -7.95 7.60 1.61
C LEU A 128 -7.80 9.01 2.20
N PRO A 129 -7.36 9.19 3.46
CA PRO A 129 -7.22 10.54 4.02
C PRO A 129 -6.16 11.36 3.26
N ALA A 130 -5.00 10.76 3.00
CA ALA A 130 -3.89 11.43 2.34
C ALA A 130 -4.20 11.68 0.85
N SER A 131 -4.74 10.69 0.15
CA SER A 131 -5.11 10.85 -1.26
C SER A 131 -6.23 11.87 -1.45
N GLY A 132 -7.27 11.81 -0.62
CA GLY A 132 -8.40 12.73 -0.68
C GLY A 132 -7.99 14.17 -0.44
N LEU A 133 -7.11 14.41 0.55
CA LEU A 133 -6.59 15.75 0.82
C LEU A 133 -5.89 16.35 -0.40
N VAL A 134 -5.12 15.53 -1.11
CA VAL A 134 -4.31 15.98 -2.24
C VAL A 134 -5.16 16.24 -3.46
N ILE A 135 -6.13 15.36 -3.73
CA ILE A 135 -7.11 15.57 -4.79
C ILE A 135 -7.86 16.89 -4.56
N VAL A 136 -8.37 17.11 -3.35
CA VAL A 136 -9.07 18.35 -3.00
C VAL A 136 -8.17 19.57 -3.16
N PHE A 137 -6.95 19.52 -2.62
CA PHE A 137 -6.01 20.64 -2.73
C PHE A 137 -5.62 20.95 -4.18
N THR A 138 -5.35 19.93 -4.99
CA THR A 138 -5.01 20.09 -6.41
C THR A 138 -6.19 20.66 -7.19
N LEU A 139 -7.44 20.23 -6.91
CA LEU A 139 -8.63 20.81 -7.53
C LEU A 139 -8.81 22.28 -7.16
N LEU A 140 -8.62 22.63 -5.88
CA LEU A 140 -8.71 24.03 -5.41
C LEU A 140 -7.62 24.91 -6.02
N ALA A 141 -6.38 24.42 -6.07
CA ALA A 141 -5.29 25.12 -6.75
C ALA A 141 -5.56 25.27 -8.25
N GLY A 142 -6.08 24.23 -8.89
CA GLY A 142 -6.45 24.24 -10.31
C GLY A 142 -7.49 25.29 -10.67
N ARG A 143 -8.46 25.58 -9.78
CA ARG A 143 -9.45 26.66 -9.97
C ARG A 143 -8.83 28.05 -10.11
N VAL A 144 -7.66 28.26 -9.52
CA VAL A 144 -6.96 29.57 -9.51
C VAL A 144 -5.89 29.63 -10.60
N VAL A 145 -5.22 28.52 -10.89
CA VAL A 145 -4.02 28.49 -11.74
C VAL A 145 -4.33 28.11 -13.20
N LEU A 146 -5.36 27.30 -13.45
CA LEU A 146 -5.63 26.71 -14.77
C LEU A 146 -6.76 27.43 -15.50
N ASP A 147 -6.74 27.39 -16.82
CA ASP A 147 -7.85 27.82 -17.68
C ASP A 147 -9.02 26.82 -17.64
N GLY A 148 -10.20 27.23 -18.11
CA GLY A 148 -11.45 26.47 -17.95
C GLY A 148 -11.45 25.08 -18.61
N LEU A 149 -10.76 24.89 -19.74
CA LEU A 149 -10.68 23.58 -20.40
C LEU A 149 -9.80 22.64 -19.58
N THR A 150 -8.63 23.11 -19.15
CA THR A 150 -7.70 22.35 -18.31
C THR A 150 -8.29 22.04 -16.93
N GLN A 151 -9.17 22.89 -16.39
CA GLN A 151 -9.92 22.60 -15.17
C GLN A 151 -10.90 21.43 -15.33
N ALA A 152 -11.59 21.33 -16.49
CA ALA A 152 -12.50 20.22 -16.76
C ALA A 152 -11.74 18.89 -16.85
N ASP A 153 -10.58 18.89 -17.52
CA ASP A 153 -9.72 17.72 -17.60
C ASP A 153 -9.15 17.32 -16.24
N LEU A 154 -8.73 18.28 -15.41
CA LEU A 154 -8.32 18.01 -14.04
C LEU A 154 -9.45 17.37 -13.21
N GLY A 155 -10.70 17.75 -13.47
CA GLY A 155 -11.87 17.12 -12.86
C GLY A 155 -12.01 15.63 -13.23
N HIS A 156 -11.81 15.29 -14.49
CA HIS A 156 -11.79 13.89 -14.95
C HIS A 156 -10.62 13.11 -14.34
N ASP A 157 -9.44 13.71 -14.26
CA ASP A 157 -8.27 13.09 -13.63
C ASP A 157 -8.49 12.86 -12.13
N ALA A 158 -9.17 13.78 -11.44
CA ALA A 158 -9.57 13.62 -10.04
C ALA A 158 -10.57 12.49 -9.84
N ILE A 159 -11.55 12.33 -10.72
CA ILE A 159 -12.48 11.19 -10.68
C ILE A 159 -11.70 9.89 -10.86
N ALA A 160 -10.81 9.83 -11.85
CA ALA A 160 -9.98 8.65 -12.09
C ALA A 160 -9.05 8.34 -10.91
N ALA A 161 -8.48 9.36 -10.26
CA ALA A 161 -7.68 9.25 -9.05
C ALA A 161 -8.48 8.70 -7.86
N CYS A 162 -9.70 9.22 -7.62
CA CYS A 162 -10.61 8.73 -6.57
C CYS A 162 -11.00 7.26 -6.76
N LEU A 163 -11.16 6.84 -8.02
CA LEU A 163 -11.52 5.47 -8.39
C LEU A 163 -10.30 4.54 -8.50
N PHE A 164 -9.08 5.04 -8.28
CA PHE A 164 -7.82 4.30 -8.49
C PHE A 164 -7.69 3.70 -9.90
N VAL A 165 -8.09 4.47 -10.91
CA VAL A 165 -7.97 4.15 -12.35
C VAL A 165 -7.26 5.25 -13.14
N ALA A 166 -6.51 6.11 -12.47
CA ALA A 166 -5.75 7.19 -13.09
C ALA A 166 -4.78 6.69 -14.18
N ASN A 167 -4.20 5.49 -14.00
CA ASN A 167 -3.35 4.86 -15.01
C ASN A 167 -4.06 4.62 -16.35
N ILE A 168 -5.33 4.22 -16.30
CA ILE A 168 -6.15 3.98 -17.49
C ILE A 168 -6.55 5.31 -18.13
N ARG A 169 -6.92 6.31 -17.32
CA ARG A 169 -7.21 7.67 -17.79
C ARG A 169 -6.02 8.25 -18.57
N PHE A 170 -4.82 8.22 -17.99
CA PHE A 170 -3.62 8.78 -18.62
C PHE A 170 -3.20 8.03 -19.89
N TRP A 171 -3.37 6.71 -19.92
CA TRP A 171 -3.23 5.96 -21.18
C TRP A 171 -4.18 6.54 -22.24
N HIS A 172 -5.47 6.65 -21.94
CA HIS A 172 -6.47 7.06 -22.95
C HIS A 172 -6.25 8.47 -23.49
N VAL A 173 -5.72 9.38 -22.69
CA VAL A 173 -5.40 10.75 -23.13
C VAL A 173 -3.99 10.88 -23.71
N GLY A 174 -3.27 9.77 -23.87
CA GLY A 174 -1.93 9.73 -24.49
C GLY A 174 -0.82 10.31 -23.61
N THR A 175 -1.04 10.43 -22.30
CA THR A 175 -0.03 10.90 -21.34
C THR A 175 0.86 9.74 -20.94
N ASP A 176 2.14 9.83 -21.29
CA ASP A 176 3.15 8.87 -20.87
C ASP A 176 3.75 9.30 -19.52
N TYR A 177 3.40 8.55 -18.48
CA TYR A 177 3.89 8.74 -17.11
C TYR A 177 5.42 8.68 -17.00
N LEU A 178 6.10 7.95 -17.89
CA LEU A 178 7.55 7.73 -17.81
C LEU A 178 8.35 8.67 -18.72
N ALA A 179 7.71 9.31 -19.70
CA ALA A 179 8.38 10.13 -20.71
C ALA A 179 8.60 11.61 -20.32
N GLY A 180 8.06 12.09 -19.19
CA GLY A 180 8.34 13.45 -18.68
C GLY A 180 7.88 14.61 -19.59
N GLY A 181 6.86 14.38 -20.43
CA GLY A 181 6.36 15.31 -21.44
C GLY A 181 5.26 16.24 -20.90
N LEU A 182 5.38 17.56 -21.16
CA LEU A 182 4.40 18.57 -20.76
C LEU A 182 3.26 18.74 -21.80
N PRO A 183 2.06 19.18 -21.39
CA PRO A 183 1.64 19.52 -20.02
C PRO A 183 1.23 18.27 -19.21
N GLU A 184 1.76 18.15 -17.99
CA GLU A 184 1.42 17.05 -17.08
C GLU A 184 0.33 17.48 -16.10
N SER A 185 -0.68 16.63 -15.92
CA SER A 185 -1.71 16.81 -14.89
C SER A 185 -1.08 16.85 -13.50
N GLY A 186 -1.55 17.75 -12.63
CA GLY A 186 -1.15 17.80 -11.22
C GLY A 186 -1.50 16.53 -10.42
N LEU A 187 -2.26 15.61 -11.01
CA LEU A 187 -2.61 14.30 -10.45
C LEU A 187 -1.88 13.14 -11.15
N LEU A 188 -0.89 13.40 -12.00
CA LEU A 188 -0.15 12.37 -12.73
C LEU A 188 0.44 11.28 -11.81
N HIS A 189 0.91 11.65 -10.62
CA HIS A 189 1.45 10.72 -9.61
C HIS A 189 0.45 9.66 -9.13
N PHE A 190 -0.86 9.86 -9.33
CA PHE A 190 -1.87 8.84 -9.05
C PHE A 190 -1.81 7.65 -10.01
N TRP A 191 -1.08 7.75 -11.12
CA TRP A 191 -0.84 6.63 -12.02
C TRP A 191 -0.23 5.42 -11.27
N SER A 192 0.88 5.63 -10.56
CA SER A 192 1.58 4.54 -9.86
C SER A 192 0.77 4.03 -8.66
N LEU A 193 0.08 4.94 -7.96
CA LEU A 193 -0.82 4.59 -6.86
C LEU A 193 -2.00 3.73 -7.34
N ALA A 194 -2.60 4.07 -8.49
CA ALA A 194 -3.69 3.29 -9.08
C ALA A 194 -3.22 1.87 -9.43
N VAL A 195 -2.04 1.73 -10.04
CA VAL A 195 -1.45 0.41 -10.34
C VAL A 195 -1.18 -0.38 -9.05
N GLU A 196 -0.64 0.27 -8.01
CA GLU A 196 -0.42 -0.37 -6.71
C GLU A 196 -1.76 -0.86 -6.10
N GLU A 197 -2.82 -0.04 -6.09
CA GLU A 197 -4.12 -0.45 -5.56
C GLU A 197 -4.75 -1.61 -6.35
N GLN A 198 -4.67 -1.57 -7.68
CA GLN A 198 -5.15 -2.66 -8.54
C GLN A 198 -4.44 -3.96 -8.21
N PHE A 199 -3.12 -3.93 -8.07
CA PHE A 199 -2.33 -5.08 -7.65
C PHE A 199 -2.76 -5.58 -6.26
N TYR A 200 -3.00 -4.69 -5.30
CA TYR A 200 -3.39 -5.05 -3.93
C TYR A 200 -4.83 -5.56 -3.82
N MET A 201 -5.69 -5.21 -4.77
CA MET A 201 -7.04 -5.75 -4.88
C MET A 201 -7.01 -7.18 -5.43
N ILE A 202 -6.19 -7.43 -6.46
CA ILE A 202 -6.15 -8.71 -7.18
C ILE A 202 -5.30 -9.75 -6.45
N TRP A 203 -4.13 -9.36 -5.93
CA TRP A 203 -3.13 -10.29 -5.40
C TRP A 203 -3.62 -11.20 -4.26
N PRO A 204 -4.38 -10.72 -3.25
CA PRO A 204 -4.91 -11.60 -2.21
C PRO A 204 -5.80 -12.72 -2.75
N TRP A 205 -6.63 -12.44 -3.76
CA TRP A 205 -7.47 -13.45 -4.40
C TRP A 205 -6.65 -14.49 -5.14
N LEU A 206 -5.64 -14.05 -5.90
CA LEU A 206 -4.73 -14.96 -6.59
C LEU A 206 -4.02 -15.88 -5.60
N LEU A 207 -3.50 -15.33 -4.51
CA LEU A 207 -2.82 -16.09 -3.47
C LEU A 207 -3.74 -17.13 -2.80
N LEU A 208 -4.98 -16.75 -2.47
CA LEU A 208 -5.98 -17.68 -1.94
C LEU A 208 -6.32 -18.80 -2.94
N GLY A 209 -6.46 -18.45 -4.22
CA GLY A 209 -6.66 -19.42 -5.30
C GLY A 209 -5.50 -20.40 -5.44
N MET A 210 -4.26 -19.92 -5.44
CA MET A 210 -3.04 -20.73 -5.51
C MET A 210 -2.95 -21.72 -4.33
N VAL A 211 -3.22 -21.25 -3.11
CA VAL A 211 -3.23 -22.10 -1.92
C VAL A 211 -4.32 -23.17 -2.01
N LYS A 212 -5.52 -22.81 -2.47
CA LYS A 212 -6.62 -23.77 -2.66
C LYS A 212 -6.25 -24.86 -3.66
N VAL A 213 -5.71 -24.49 -4.82
CA VAL A 213 -5.27 -25.43 -5.85
C VAL A 213 -4.14 -26.34 -5.33
N ALA A 214 -3.16 -25.78 -4.63
CA ALA A 214 -2.06 -26.56 -4.05
C ALA A 214 -2.55 -27.57 -3.01
N ARG A 215 -3.49 -27.17 -2.14
CA ARG A 215 -4.12 -28.10 -1.19
C ARG A 215 -4.85 -29.23 -1.93
N LEU A 216 -5.71 -28.92 -2.89
CA LEU A 216 -6.45 -29.93 -3.67
C LEU A 216 -5.53 -30.96 -4.35
N LYS A 217 -4.42 -30.50 -4.95
CA LYS A 217 -3.42 -31.40 -5.56
C LYS A 217 -2.76 -32.31 -4.53
N ARG A 218 -2.43 -31.81 -3.34
CA ARG A 218 -1.86 -32.62 -2.25
C ARG A 218 -2.84 -33.70 -1.77
N TRP A 219 -4.12 -33.37 -1.64
CA TRP A 219 -5.15 -34.35 -1.30
C TRP A 219 -5.28 -35.43 -2.37
N ALA A 220 -5.33 -35.04 -3.65
CA ALA A 220 -5.41 -36.01 -4.76
C ALA A 220 -4.20 -36.97 -4.80
N LEU A 221 -2.97 -36.44 -4.64
CA LEU A 221 -1.76 -37.26 -4.57
C LEU A 221 -1.76 -38.19 -3.34
N GLY A 222 -2.20 -37.69 -2.18
CA GLY A 222 -2.31 -38.50 -0.96
C GLY A 222 -3.30 -39.66 -1.11
N THR A 223 -4.47 -39.41 -1.72
CA THR A 223 -5.47 -40.45 -2.00
C THR A 223 -4.94 -41.49 -2.98
N VAL A 224 -4.26 -41.07 -4.04
CA VAL A 224 -3.65 -42.00 -5.02
C VAL A 224 -2.60 -42.89 -4.34
N MET A 225 -1.72 -42.32 -3.52
CA MET A 225 -0.72 -43.10 -2.79
C MET A 225 -1.36 -44.08 -1.79
N ALA A 226 -2.44 -43.67 -1.12
CA ALA A 226 -3.18 -44.53 -0.19
C ALA A 226 -3.96 -45.66 -0.89
N LEU A 227 -4.35 -45.48 -2.16
CA LEU A 227 -4.98 -46.53 -2.97
C LEU A 227 -3.98 -47.52 -3.57
N ILE A 228 -2.70 -47.15 -3.64
CA ILE A 228 -1.60 -47.97 -4.19
C ILE A 228 -0.88 -48.79 -3.09
N ALA A 229 -0.92 -48.32 -1.83
CA ALA A 229 -0.32 -48.99 -0.66
C ALA A 229 -1.23 -50.07 -0.07
#